data_AF-G8XY34-F1
#
_entry.id   AF-G8XY34-F1
#
_cell.length_a   1.000
_cell.length_b   1.000
_cell.length_c   1.000
_cell.angle_alpha   90.00
_cell.angle_beta   90.00
_cell.angle_gamma   90.00
#
_symmetry.space_group_name_H-M   'P 1'
#
loop_
_entity.id
_entity.type
_entity.pdbx_description
1 polymer ?
#
loop_
_entity_poly.entity_id
_entity_poly.type
_entity_poly.pdbx_seq_one_letter_code
_entity_poly.pdbx_strand_id
1 'polypeptide(L)'
;PFPPGKMPNIYNALVVKGRDTVDQPINVTCEVQQLLGNNRVRAVAMSATDGLTRGMEVIDTGAPLSVPVGGATLGRIFNVLGEPVDNLGPVDTRTTSPIHKSAPAFIQLDTRLSIFETGIKVVDLLAPYRRGGKIGLFGGAGVGKTVLIMELINNIAKAHGGVSVFGGVGERTREGNDLYMEMKESGVINDQNIAESKVALVYGQMNEPPGARMRVGLTALTMAEYFRDVNEQDVLLFIDNIFRFVQAGSEVSALLGRMPSAVGYQPTLSTEMGSLQERITSTKEGSITSIQAVYVPADDLTDPAPATTFAHLDATTVLSRGLAAKGIYPAVDPLDSTSTMLQPRIVGEEHYETAQRVKQTLQRYKELQDIIAILGLDELSEEDRLTVARARKIERFLSQPFFVAEVFTGSPGKYVGLAETIRGFKLILSGELDGLPEQAFYLVGN
;
A
#
# COMPACT_ATOMS: atom_id res chain seq x y z
N PRO A 1 -0.39 -1.67 41.34
CA PRO A 1 -1.59 -0.85 41.07
C PRO A 1 -1.16 0.61 40.97
N PHE A 2 -1.76 1.41 40.10
CA PHE A 2 -1.39 2.83 39.98
C PHE A 2 -1.87 3.63 41.20
N PRO A 3 -1.18 4.70 41.61
CA PRO A 3 -1.68 5.59 42.67
C PRO A 3 -3.04 6.22 42.28
N PRO A 4 -3.95 6.46 43.24
CA PRO A 4 -5.20 7.19 42.97
C PRO A 4 -4.93 8.54 42.30
N GLY A 5 -5.69 8.87 41.26
CA GLY A 5 -5.53 10.11 40.48
C GLY A 5 -4.35 10.10 39.49
N LYS A 6 -3.53 9.04 39.44
CA LYS A 6 -2.42 8.87 38.49
C LYS A 6 -2.64 7.67 37.55
N MET A 7 -3.88 7.45 37.16
CA MET A 7 -4.22 6.40 36.18
C MET A 7 -3.79 6.86 34.77
N PRO A 8 -3.07 6.03 34.01
CA PRO A 8 -2.72 6.35 32.63
C PRO A 8 -3.99 6.39 31.77
N ASN A 9 -3.97 7.22 30.74
CA ASN A 9 -5.06 7.29 29.76
C ASN A 9 -5.04 6.07 28.82
N ILE A 10 -6.16 5.81 28.16
CA ILE A 10 -6.20 4.88 27.03
C ILE A 10 -5.22 5.39 25.96
N TYR A 11 -4.47 4.47 25.37
CA TYR A 11 -3.37 4.69 24.42
C TYR A 11 -2.08 5.26 24.98
N ASN A 12 -1.96 5.53 26.29
CA ASN A 12 -0.65 5.85 26.87
C ASN A 12 0.31 4.67 26.72
N ALA A 13 1.58 5.00 26.44
CA ALA A 13 2.67 4.04 26.47
C ALA A 13 3.14 3.83 27.91
N LEU A 14 3.28 2.57 28.30
CA LEU A 14 3.83 2.10 29.55
C LEU A 14 5.14 1.37 29.26
N VAL A 15 6.17 1.61 30.06
CA VAL A 15 7.46 0.94 29.95
C VAL A 15 7.66 0.05 31.16
N VAL A 16 7.71 -1.26 30.93
CA VAL A 16 8.06 -2.23 31.98
C VAL A 16 9.57 -2.34 32.04
N LYS A 17 10.16 -1.92 33.15
CA LYS A 17 11.60 -2.05 33.41
C LYS A 17 11.86 -3.11 34.46
N GLY A 18 12.83 -3.96 34.20
CA GLY A 18 13.22 -4.99 35.14
C GLY A 18 14.43 -5.77 34.67
N ARG A 19 14.66 -6.90 35.32
CA ARG A 19 15.60 -7.92 34.87
C ARG A 19 14.90 -9.26 34.81
N ASP A 20 15.27 -10.09 33.85
CA ASP A 20 14.75 -11.44 33.73
C ASP A 20 15.35 -12.37 34.80
N THR A 21 14.99 -13.66 34.76
CA THR A 21 15.51 -14.68 35.69
C THR A 21 17.01 -14.97 35.53
N VAL A 22 17.64 -14.47 34.48
CA VAL A 22 19.06 -14.65 34.12
C VAL A 22 19.83 -13.31 34.18
N ASP A 23 19.25 -12.30 34.85
CA ASP A 23 19.80 -10.96 35.07
C ASP A 23 19.96 -10.09 33.80
N GLN A 24 19.30 -10.44 32.69
CA GLN A 24 19.25 -9.61 31.48
C GLN A 24 18.26 -8.46 31.63
N PRO A 25 18.59 -7.25 31.15
CA PRO A 25 17.70 -6.10 31.25
C PRO A 25 16.45 -6.31 30.39
N ILE A 26 15.28 -6.18 31.01
CA ILE A 26 13.98 -6.17 30.33
C ILE A 26 13.52 -4.72 30.16
N ASN A 27 13.17 -4.39 28.92
CA ASN A 27 12.54 -3.12 28.57
C ASN A 27 11.40 -3.38 27.57
N VAL A 28 10.19 -3.56 28.08
CA VAL A 28 9.01 -3.89 27.26
C VAL A 28 8.05 -2.71 27.25
N THR A 29 7.78 -2.19 26.05
CA THR A 29 6.77 -1.15 25.84
C THR A 29 5.40 -1.78 25.67
N CYS A 30 4.42 -1.28 26.40
CA CYS A 30 3.02 -1.70 26.37
C CYS A 30 2.11 -0.49 26.13
N GLU A 31 1.00 -0.67 25.42
CA GLU A 31 0.00 0.37 25.20
C GLU A 31 -1.29 0.06 25.97
N VAL A 32 -1.78 1.02 26.76
CA VAL A 32 -3.03 0.88 27.51
C VAL A 32 -4.23 0.76 26.57
N GLN A 33 -5.03 -0.31 26.71
CA GLN A 33 -6.26 -0.53 25.92
C GLN A 33 -7.53 -0.34 26.74
N GLN A 34 -7.51 -0.65 28.04
CA GLN A 34 -8.71 -0.62 28.89
C GLN A 34 -8.37 -0.20 30.32
N LEU A 35 -9.30 0.50 30.96
CA LEU A 35 -9.28 0.79 32.38
C LEU A 35 -10.20 -0.21 33.09
N LEU A 36 -9.64 -1.07 33.95
CA LEU A 36 -10.38 -2.18 34.59
C LEU A 36 -11.02 -1.79 35.94
N GLY A 37 -10.79 -0.56 36.41
CA GLY A 37 -11.10 -0.15 37.78
C GLY A 37 -10.09 -0.68 38.81
N ASN A 38 -10.26 -0.30 40.08
CA ASN A 38 -9.34 -0.60 41.18
C ASN A 38 -7.86 -0.28 40.85
N ASN A 39 -7.66 0.85 40.16
CA ASN A 39 -6.36 1.35 39.74
C ASN A 39 -5.54 0.35 38.91
N ARG A 40 -6.23 -0.46 38.10
CA ARG A 40 -5.65 -1.43 37.17
C ARG A 40 -6.02 -1.06 35.74
N VAL A 41 -5.09 -1.32 34.85
CA VAL A 41 -5.27 -1.16 33.40
C VAL A 41 -4.94 -2.47 32.71
N ARG A 42 -5.51 -2.66 31.53
CA ARG A 42 -5.13 -3.72 30.60
C ARG A 42 -4.36 -3.09 29.47
N ALA A 43 -3.14 -3.57 29.24
CA ALA A 43 -2.26 -3.08 28.19
C ALA A 43 -1.86 -4.23 27.26
N VAL A 44 -1.46 -3.89 26.04
CA VAL A 44 -0.97 -4.82 25.02
C VAL A 44 0.51 -4.52 24.80
N ALA A 45 1.36 -5.55 24.85
CA ALA A 45 2.79 -5.42 24.65
C ALA A 45 3.13 -5.25 23.16
N MET A 46 4.15 -4.44 22.88
CA MET A 46 4.73 -4.23 21.55
C MET A 46 5.94 -5.14 21.29
N SER A 47 6.37 -5.91 22.30
CA SER A 47 7.50 -6.85 22.22
C SER A 47 7.15 -8.14 22.96
N ALA A 48 8.01 -9.16 22.86
CA ALA A 48 7.81 -10.41 23.58
C ALA A 48 7.66 -10.17 25.09
N THR A 49 6.73 -10.89 25.72
CA THR A 49 6.44 -10.79 27.16
C THR A 49 7.16 -11.85 27.98
N ASP A 50 8.05 -12.62 27.36
CA ASP A 50 8.84 -13.64 28.04
C ASP A 50 9.76 -13.00 29.10
N GLY A 51 9.87 -13.65 30.25
CA GLY A 51 10.65 -13.14 31.39
C GLY A 51 9.92 -12.09 32.24
N LEU A 52 8.74 -11.59 31.83
CA LEU A 52 7.94 -10.69 32.68
C LEU A 52 7.41 -11.43 33.92
N THR A 53 7.63 -10.83 35.10
CA THR A 53 7.14 -11.37 36.37
C THR A 53 6.21 -10.38 37.06
N ARG A 54 5.34 -10.91 37.93
CA ARG A 54 4.43 -10.08 38.73
C ARG A 54 5.24 -9.25 39.73
N GLY A 55 4.97 -7.96 39.78
CA GLY A 55 5.63 -7.02 40.68
C GLY A 55 6.75 -6.19 40.03
N MET A 56 7.06 -6.42 38.75
CA MET A 56 7.96 -5.56 37.99
C MET A 56 7.45 -4.11 37.94
N GLU A 57 8.40 -3.18 37.90
CA GLU A 57 8.11 -1.75 37.84
C GLU A 57 7.56 -1.36 36.45
N VAL A 58 6.49 -0.59 36.45
CA VAL A 58 5.86 -0.08 35.24
C VAL A 58 5.84 1.44 35.31
N ILE A 59 6.44 2.07 34.31
CA ILE A 59 6.56 3.52 34.20
C ILE A 59 5.55 3.99 33.16
N ASP A 60 4.63 4.87 33.54
CA ASP A 60 3.78 5.59 32.58
C ASP A 60 4.59 6.72 31.94
N THR A 61 4.61 6.76 30.61
CA THR A 61 5.25 7.84 29.86
C THR A 61 4.41 9.12 29.85
N GLY A 62 3.13 9.03 30.21
CA GLY A 62 2.18 10.14 30.24
C GLY A 62 1.59 10.51 28.88
N ALA A 63 2.05 9.87 27.80
CA ALA A 63 1.65 10.15 26.43
C ALA A 63 1.54 8.86 25.60
N PRO A 64 0.89 8.92 24.42
CA PRO A 64 0.94 7.82 23.47
C PRO A 64 2.35 7.54 22.95
N LEU A 65 2.54 6.32 22.42
CA LEU A 65 3.77 5.95 21.72
C LEU A 65 4.10 7.00 20.64
N SER A 66 5.33 7.50 20.66
CA SER A 66 5.80 8.55 19.76
C SER A 66 7.03 8.07 19.00
N VAL A 67 7.10 8.42 17.72
CA VAL A 67 8.12 7.93 16.78
C VAL A 67 8.86 9.10 16.14
N PRO A 68 10.13 8.95 15.74
CA PRO A 68 10.86 10.00 15.04
C PRO A 68 10.21 10.29 13.69
N VAL A 69 10.25 11.55 13.27
CA VAL A 69 9.66 12.02 12.02
C VAL A 69 10.58 13.03 11.32
N GLY A 70 10.32 13.29 10.03
CA GLY A 70 11.05 14.24 9.21
C GLY A 70 12.15 13.62 8.36
N GLY A 71 12.95 14.45 7.68
CA GLY A 71 13.92 13.99 6.68
C GLY A 71 14.97 13.00 7.19
N ALA A 72 15.23 12.98 8.50
CA ALA A 72 16.15 12.04 9.13
C ALA A 72 15.67 10.57 9.08
N THR A 73 14.37 10.34 8.82
CA THR A 73 13.82 8.98 8.68
C THR A 73 14.01 8.40 7.28
N LEU A 74 14.36 9.21 6.29
CA LEU A 74 14.55 8.75 4.91
C LEU A 74 15.80 7.86 4.81
N GLY A 75 15.66 6.76 4.08
CA GLY A 75 16.69 5.74 3.87
C GLY A 75 16.88 4.77 5.05
N ARG A 76 16.10 4.91 6.12
CA ARG A 76 16.23 4.14 7.36
C ARG A 76 15.12 3.11 7.52
N ILE A 77 15.40 2.09 8.32
CA ILE A 77 14.43 1.05 8.71
C ILE A 77 14.07 1.20 10.18
N PHE A 78 12.78 1.32 10.49
CA PHE A 78 12.25 1.44 11.85
C PHE A 78 11.35 0.26 12.24
N ASN A 79 11.33 -0.06 13.53
CA ASN A 79 10.30 -0.92 14.13
C ASN A 79 9.04 -0.10 14.53
N VAL A 80 8.04 -0.76 15.11
CA VAL A 80 6.82 -0.13 15.62
C VAL A 80 7.05 0.95 16.68
N LEU A 81 8.16 0.87 17.43
CA LEU A 81 8.51 1.84 18.47
C LEU A 81 9.24 3.06 17.91
N GLY A 82 9.54 3.07 16.60
CA GLY A 82 10.33 4.12 15.96
C GLY A 82 11.84 3.99 16.22
N GLU A 83 12.31 2.81 16.62
CA GLU A 83 13.74 2.53 16.82
C GLU A 83 14.35 2.03 15.50
N PRO A 84 15.55 2.50 15.11
CA PRO A 84 16.21 2.05 13.90
C PRO A 84 16.72 0.60 14.04
N VAL A 85 16.42 -0.25 13.06
CA VAL A 85 16.79 -1.67 13.02
C VAL A 85 17.70 -2.05 11.84
N ASP A 86 18.25 -1.05 11.15
CA ASP A 86 19.13 -1.19 9.98
C ASP A 86 20.63 -1.28 10.31
N ASN A 87 21.01 -1.22 11.59
CA ASN A 87 22.40 -1.19 12.06
C ASN A 87 23.24 0.00 11.52
N LEU A 88 22.61 1.08 11.04
CA LEU A 88 23.30 2.29 10.55
C LEU A 88 23.53 3.35 11.65
N GLY A 89 23.45 2.95 12.92
CA GLY A 89 23.58 3.83 14.08
C GLY A 89 22.28 4.58 14.41
N PRO A 90 22.31 5.51 15.38
CA PRO A 90 21.13 6.25 15.80
C PRO A 90 20.60 7.20 14.71
N VAL A 91 19.32 7.53 14.80
CA VAL A 91 18.66 8.57 13.99
C VAL A 91 18.49 9.82 14.83
N ASP A 92 18.44 10.99 14.19
CA ASP A 92 18.06 12.23 14.87
C ASP A 92 16.60 12.15 15.36
N THR A 93 16.41 12.08 16.68
CA THR A 93 15.11 11.96 17.33
C THR A 93 14.61 13.28 17.92
N ARG A 94 15.16 14.43 17.51
CA ARG A 94 14.73 15.76 18.01
C ARG A 94 13.25 16.05 17.75
N THR A 95 12.71 15.55 16.65
CA THR A 95 11.30 15.73 16.28
C THR A 95 10.62 14.39 16.31
N THR A 96 9.65 14.24 17.22
CA THR A 96 8.84 13.03 17.37
C THR A 96 7.36 13.37 17.28
N SER A 97 6.56 12.41 16.85
CA SER A 97 5.11 12.57 16.77
C SER A 97 4.40 11.34 17.36
N PRO A 98 3.27 11.51 18.07
CA PRO A 98 2.48 10.39 18.57
C PRO A 98 1.84 9.63 17.42
N ILE A 99 1.74 8.30 17.55
CA ILE A 99 1.13 7.43 16.52
C ILE A 99 -0.40 7.51 16.51
N HIS A 100 -0.99 7.91 17.63
CA HIS A 100 -2.43 8.12 17.78
C HIS A 100 -2.76 9.59 17.55
N LYS A 101 -3.47 9.85 16.45
CA LYS A 101 -3.99 11.17 16.08
C LYS A 101 -5.40 11.05 15.56
N SER A 102 -6.15 12.14 15.67
CA SER A 102 -7.43 12.28 14.99
C SER A 102 -7.24 12.46 13.49
N ALA A 103 -8.22 12.01 12.70
CA ALA A 103 -8.27 12.32 11.27
C ALA A 103 -8.39 13.85 11.05
N PRO A 104 -7.91 14.37 9.91
CA PRO A 104 -8.08 15.77 9.56
C PRO A 104 -9.53 16.22 9.64
N ALA A 105 -9.76 17.45 10.10
CA ALA A 105 -11.11 18.00 10.19
C ALA A 105 -11.68 18.26 8.78
N PHE A 106 -13.01 18.22 8.65
CA PHE A 106 -13.69 18.46 7.37
C PHE A 106 -13.24 19.74 6.66
N ILE A 107 -12.99 20.82 7.40
CA ILE A 107 -12.54 22.11 6.86
C ILE A 107 -11.12 22.10 6.29
N GLN A 108 -10.31 21.08 6.61
CA GLN A 108 -8.93 20.93 6.15
C GLN A 108 -8.83 20.06 4.90
N LEU A 109 -9.89 19.32 4.54
CA LEU A 109 -9.90 18.42 3.40
C LEU A 109 -9.86 19.20 2.08
N ASP A 110 -9.07 18.71 1.12
CA ASP A 110 -9.10 19.22 -0.25
C ASP A 110 -10.31 18.66 -1.00
N THR A 111 -11.07 19.55 -1.65
CA THR A 111 -12.24 19.19 -2.46
C THR A 111 -11.91 19.01 -3.93
N ARG A 112 -10.68 19.33 -4.37
CA ARG A 112 -10.28 19.21 -5.77
C ARG A 112 -10.02 17.75 -6.12
N LEU A 113 -10.78 17.24 -7.07
CA LEU A 113 -10.49 15.96 -7.70
C LEU A 113 -9.38 16.18 -8.72
N SER A 114 -8.24 15.53 -8.50
CA SER A 114 -7.11 15.53 -9.44
C SER A 114 -6.60 14.11 -9.63
N ILE A 115 -6.24 13.79 -10.87
CA ILE A 115 -5.64 12.52 -11.24
C ILE A 115 -4.18 12.56 -10.81
N PHE A 116 -3.73 11.43 -10.28
CA PHE A 116 -2.35 11.17 -9.97
C PHE A 116 -1.75 10.37 -11.12
N GLU A 117 -0.94 11.02 -11.96
CA GLU A 117 -0.29 10.38 -13.11
C GLU A 117 0.83 9.47 -12.63
N THR A 118 0.74 8.18 -12.94
CA THR A 118 1.71 7.16 -12.49
C THR A 118 2.82 6.92 -13.50
N GLY A 119 2.61 7.30 -14.76
CA GLY A 119 3.48 6.97 -15.88
C GLY A 119 3.31 5.53 -16.36
N ILE A 120 2.28 4.82 -15.89
CA ILE A 120 2.01 3.41 -16.19
C ILE A 120 0.72 3.31 -17.01
N LYS A 121 0.84 2.93 -18.29
CA LYS A 121 -0.27 2.96 -19.26
C LYS A 121 -1.57 2.35 -18.77
N VAL A 122 -1.51 1.12 -18.25
CA VAL A 122 -2.71 0.39 -17.82
C VAL A 122 -3.40 1.04 -16.61
N VAL A 123 -2.62 1.60 -15.69
CA VAL A 123 -3.14 2.29 -14.51
C VAL A 123 -3.75 3.62 -14.94
N ASP A 124 -2.98 4.45 -15.63
CA ASP A 124 -3.41 5.81 -16.00
C ASP A 124 -4.62 5.79 -16.96
N LEU A 125 -4.70 4.81 -17.87
CA LEU A 125 -5.85 4.70 -18.78
C LEU A 125 -7.09 4.08 -18.11
N LEU A 126 -6.95 2.92 -17.46
CA LEU A 126 -8.12 2.07 -17.12
C LEU A 126 -8.53 2.12 -15.64
N ALA A 127 -7.61 2.47 -14.76
CA ALA A 127 -7.84 2.60 -13.31
C ALA A 127 -7.07 3.81 -12.73
N PRO A 128 -7.32 5.04 -13.24
CA PRO A 128 -6.53 6.21 -12.89
C PRO A 128 -6.59 6.49 -11.39
N TYR A 129 -5.43 6.81 -10.79
CA TYR A 129 -5.35 7.08 -9.36
C TYR A 129 -5.77 8.49 -9.04
N ARG A 130 -6.33 8.67 -7.85
CA ARG A 130 -6.68 9.97 -7.30
C ARG A 130 -5.52 10.47 -6.45
N ARG A 131 -5.15 11.75 -6.58
CA ARG A 131 -4.19 12.38 -5.67
C ARG A 131 -4.78 12.44 -4.26
N GLY A 132 -4.05 11.85 -3.31
CA GLY A 132 -4.48 11.58 -1.93
C GLY A 132 -5.58 10.55 -1.79
N GLY A 133 -5.79 9.74 -2.84
CA GLY A 133 -6.71 8.62 -2.81
C GLY A 133 -6.10 7.37 -2.17
N LYS A 134 -6.95 6.39 -1.94
CA LYS A 134 -6.60 5.07 -1.40
C LYS A 134 -6.75 4.02 -2.49
N ILE A 135 -5.68 3.33 -2.79
CA ILE A 135 -5.61 2.33 -3.85
C ILE A 135 -5.42 0.95 -3.22
N GLY A 136 -6.29 -0.01 -3.57
CA GLY A 136 -6.11 -1.41 -3.21
C GLY A 136 -5.37 -2.17 -4.31
N LEU A 137 -4.26 -2.78 -3.97
CA LEU A 137 -3.50 -3.67 -4.84
C LEU A 137 -3.82 -5.13 -4.51
N PHE A 138 -4.47 -5.81 -5.43
CA PHE A 138 -4.88 -7.20 -5.31
C PHE A 138 -3.97 -8.09 -6.15
N GLY A 139 -3.62 -9.26 -5.66
CA GLY A 139 -2.79 -10.19 -6.43
C GLY A 139 -2.15 -11.29 -5.59
N GLY A 140 -2.02 -12.46 -6.21
CA GLY A 140 -1.32 -13.60 -5.62
C GLY A 140 0.19 -13.39 -5.49
N ALA A 141 0.91 -14.40 -4.99
CA ALA A 141 2.36 -14.38 -5.02
C ALA A 141 2.87 -14.47 -6.47
N GLY A 142 3.98 -13.79 -6.78
CA GLY A 142 4.67 -13.89 -8.07
C GLY A 142 4.06 -13.09 -9.25
N VAL A 143 2.98 -12.35 -9.04
CA VAL A 143 2.34 -11.53 -10.10
C VAL A 143 2.98 -10.15 -10.30
N GLY A 144 4.06 -9.83 -9.57
CA GLY A 144 4.80 -8.56 -9.72
C GLY A 144 4.33 -7.40 -8.85
N LYS A 145 3.66 -7.65 -7.70
CA LYS A 145 3.24 -6.60 -6.75
C LYS A 145 4.39 -5.69 -6.32
N THR A 146 5.49 -6.28 -5.86
CA THR A 146 6.67 -5.57 -5.38
C THR A 146 7.29 -4.72 -6.48
N VAL A 147 7.43 -5.28 -7.69
CA VAL A 147 7.96 -4.56 -8.85
C VAL A 147 7.08 -3.35 -9.19
N LEU A 148 5.75 -3.50 -9.17
CA LEU A 148 4.83 -2.38 -9.39
C LEU A 148 4.97 -1.29 -8.31
N ILE A 149 5.08 -1.68 -7.04
CA ILE A 149 5.28 -0.75 -5.92
C ILE A 149 6.58 0.06 -6.10
N MET A 150 7.69 -0.63 -6.40
CA MET A 150 8.98 0.03 -6.62
C MET A 150 8.95 0.96 -7.84
N GLU A 151 8.29 0.56 -8.92
CA GLU A 151 8.15 1.41 -10.11
C GLU A 151 7.36 2.68 -9.79
N LEU A 152 6.26 2.57 -9.03
CA LEU A 152 5.51 3.74 -8.57
C LEU A 152 6.40 4.68 -7.75
N ILE A 153 7.15 4.16 -6.76
CA ILE A 153 8.09 4.95 -5.95
C ILE A 153 9.09 5.70 -6.85
N ASN A 154 9.71 4.98 -7.81
CA ASN A 154 10.69 5.55 -8.73
C ASN A 154 10.08 6.63 -9.63
N ASN A 155 8.92 6.40 -10.22
CA ASN A 155 8.27 7.35 -11.14
C ASN A 155 7.92 8.65 -10.41
N ILE A 156 7.53 8.57 -9.15
CA ILE A 156 7.08 9.72 -8.38
C ILE A 156 8.26 10.51 -7.82
N ALA A 157 9.32 9.81 -7.39
CA ALA A 157 10.57 10.46 -7.03
C ALA A 157 11.16 11.26 -8.22
N LYS A 158 11.04 10.73 -9.45
CA LYS A 158 11.52 11.39 -10.68
C LYS A 158 10.61 12.52 -11.18
N ALA A 159 9.29 12.32 -11.18
CA ALA A 159 8.34 13.26 -11.79
C ALA A 159 7.80 14.33 -10.83
N HIS A 160 7.64 14.01 -9.54
CA HIS A 160 6.92 14.87 -8.58
C HIS A 160 7.78 15.31 -7.39
N GLY A 161 9.01 14.81 -7.23
CA GLY A 161 9.89 15.17 -6.13
C GLY A 161 9.37 14.78 -4.73
N GLY A 162 8.35 13.92 -4.68
CA GLY A 162 7.71 13.46 -3.45
C GLY A 162 8.53 12.41 -2.71
N VAL A 163 8.13 12.14 -1.46
CA VAL A 163 8.72 11.10 -0.62
C VAL A 163 7.77 9.93 -0.44
N SER A 164 8.32 8.76 -0.17
CA SER A 164 7.56 7.54 0.08
C SER A 164 7.76 7.05 1.51
N VAL A 165 6.73 6.43 2.08
CA VAL A 165 6.84 5.68 3.35
C VAL A 165 6.28 4.29 3.12
N PHE A 166 7.04 3.27 3.48
CA PHE A 166 6.61 1.88 3.37
C PHE A 166 6.33 1.31 4.76
N GLY A 167 5.08 0.92 5.02
CA GLY A 167 4.64 0.21 6.20
C GLY A 167 4.48 -1.28 5.91
N GLY A 168 5.48 -2.08 6.29
CA GLY A 168 5.45 -3.54 6.22
C GLY A 168 4.72 -4.13 7.42
N VAL A 169 3.40 -4.26 7.31
CA VAL A 169 2.50 -4.82 8.33
C VAL A 169 2.41 -6.34 8.20
N GLY A 170 3.02 -7.05 9.14
CA GLY A 170 2.96 -8.50 9.21
C GLY A 170 3.56 -9.19 7.99
N GLU A 171 4.60 -8.59 7.39
CA GLU A 171 5.31 -9.15 6.24
C GLU A 171 6.39 -10.14 6.66
N ARG A 172 6.81 -10.98 5.71
CA ARG A 172 7.93 -11.91 5.94
C ARG A 172 9.24 -11.11 5.98
N THR A 173 10.10 -11.44 6.93
CA THR A 173 11.44 -10.83 7.05
C THR A 173 12.26 -10.94 5.77
N ARG A 174 12.17 -12.08 5.07
CA ARG A 174 12.83 -12.29 3.77
C ARG A 174 12.33 -11.28 2.72
N GLU A 175 11.01 -11.11 2.60
CA GLU A 175 10.40 -10.21 1.61
C GLU A 175 10.75 -8.74 1.91
N GLY A 176 10.81 -8.36 3.19
CA GLY A 176 11.28 -7.03 3.61
C GLY A 176 12.76 -6.80 3.29
N ASN A 177 13.63 -7.80 3.51
CA ASN A 177 15.04 -7.71 3.15
C ASN A 177 15.24 -7.62 1.63
N ASP A 178 14.54 -8.45 0.86
CA ASP A 178 14.62 -8.45 -0.60
C ASP A 178 14.20 -7.08 -1.14
N LEU A 179 13.09 -6.52 -0.65
CA LEU A 179 12.65 -5.16 -0.99
C LEU A 179 13.70 -4.10 -0.65
N TYR A 180 14.31 -4.18 0.53
CA TYR A 180 15.34 -3.23 0.95
C TYR A 180 16.57 -3.27 0.03
N MET A 181 17.01 -4.47 -0.36
CA MET A 181 18.12 -4.64 -1.31
C MET A 181 17.75 -4.15 -2.71
N GLU A 182 16.56 -4.49 -3.22
CA GLU A 182 16.08 -4.01 -4.52
C GLU A 182 15.95 -2.47 -4.55
N MET A 183 15.54 -1.84 -3.44
CA MET A 183 15.49 -0.38 -3.34
C MET A 183 16.87 0.28 -3.34
N LYS A 184 17.91 -0.40 -2.83
CA LYS A 184 19.30 0.08 -2.92
C LYS A 184 19.84 -0.07 -4.33
N GLU A 185 19.63 -1.22 -4.95
CA GLU A 185 20.09 -1.51 -6.31
C GLU A 185 19.44 -0.59 -7.35
N SER A 186 18.17 -0.26 -7.16
CA SER A 186 17.43 0.69 -8.02
C SER A 186 17.73 2.17 -7.73
N GLY A 187 18.49 2.47 -6.67
CA GLY A 187 18.86 3.83 -6.29
C GLY A 187 17.75 4.64 -5.60
N VAL A 188 16.65 3.99 -5.18
CA VAL A 188 15.60 4.62 -4.35
C VAL A 188 16.12 4.92 -2.94
N ILE A 189 16.94 4.02 -2.41
CA ILE A 189 17.74 4.21 -1.20
C ILE A 189 19.19 4.42 -1.62
N ASN A 190 19.75 5.57 -1.25
CA ASN A 190 21.13 5.91 -1.58
C ASN A 190 22.04 5.50 -0.42
N ASP A 191 22.79 4.40 -0.62
CA ASP A 191 23.70 3.84 0.39
C ASP A 191 24.91 4.74 0.68
N GLN A 192 25.34 5.54 -0.30
CA GLN A 192 26.47 6.45 -0.15
C GLN A 192 26.06 7.75 0.55
N ASN A 193 24.82 8.20 0.32
CA ASN A 193 24.24 9.38 0.94
C ASN A 193 22.79 9.14 1.37
N ILE A 194 22.61 8.64 2.59
CA ILE A 194 21.29 8.31 3.15
C ILE A 194 20.34 9.50 3.08
N ALA A 195 20.83 10.73 3.25
CA ALA A 195 20.01 11.95 3.23
C ALA A 195 19.35 12.24 1.86
N GLU A 196 19.84 11.64 0.78
CA GLU A 196 19.24 11.75 -0.56
C GLU A 196 18.19 10.68 -0.85
N SER A 197 18.05 9.69 0.04
CA SER A 197 17.06 8.62 -0.09
C SER A 197 15.63 9.19 -0.11
N LYS A 198 14.74 8.52 -0.83
CA LYS A 198 13.36 9.00 -1.04
C LYS A 198 12.30 8.20 -0.32
N VAL A 199 12.71 7.18 0.45
CA VAL A 199 11.79 6.27 1.14
C VAL A 199 12.18 6.09 2.60
N ALA A 200 11.20 6.10 3.51
CA ALA A 200 11.36 5.61 4.88
C ALA A 200 10.69 4.24 5.02
N LEU A 201 11.34 3.28 5.68
CA LEU A 201 10.83 1.92 5.85
C LEU A 201 10.42 1.70 7.31
N VAL A 202 9.22 1.19 7.55
CA VAL A 202 8.72 0.80 8.87
C VAL A 202 8.24 -0.65 8.79
N TYR A 203 8.90 -1.55 9.53
CA TYR A 203 8.55 -2.97 9.55
C TYR A 203 7.98 -3.38 10.90
N GLY A 204 6.95 -4.22 10.82
CA GLY A 204 6.36 -4.94 11.95
C GLY A 204 6.11 -6.36 11.46
N GLN A 205 7.11 -7.22 11.59
CA GLN A 205 7.19 -8.49 10.85
C GLN A 205 6.26 -9.57 11.44
N MET A 206 6.08 -10.69 10.71
CA MET A 206 5.24 -11.81 11.18
C MET A 206 5.68 -12.43 12.51
N ASN A 207 6.97 -12.38 12.84
CA ASN A 207 7.52 -12.88 14.10
C ASN A 207 7.27 -11.94 15.29
N GLU A 208 6.77 -10.73 15.05
CA GLU A 208 6.45 -9.77 16.10
C GLU A 208 5.06 -10.03 16.70
N PRO A 209 4.85 -9.68 17.98
CA PRO A 209 3.57 -9.87 18.64
C PRO A 209 2.45 -9.09 17.92
N PRO A 210 1.19 -9.53 18.06
CA PRO A 210 0.07 -8.88 17.39
C PRO A 210 -0.09 -7.40 17.79
N GLY A 211 0.34 -6.99 18.98
CA GLY A 211 0.37 -5.58 19.38
C GLY A 211 1.21 -4.70 18.44
N ALA A 212 2.42 -5.17 18.09
CA ALA A 212 3.31 -4.47 17.16
C ALA A 212 2.72 -4.43 15.75
N ARG A 213 2.26 -5.57 15.23
CA ARG A 213 1.63 -5.66 13.91
C ARG A 213 0.39 -4.77 13.79
N MET A 214 -0.40 -4.63 14.85
CA MET A 214 -1.58 -3.77 14.87
C MET A 214 -1.23 -2.26 14.91
N ARG A 215 0.00 -1.87 15.25
CA ARG A 215 0.40 -0.45 15.41
C ARG A 215 1.40 0.03 14.37
N VAL A 216 2.10 -0.87 13.68
CA VAL A 216 3.11 -0.50 12.68
C VAL A 216 2.54 0.33 11.53
N GLY A 217 1.31 0.03 11.07
CA GLY A 217 0.62 0.84 10.06
C GLY A 217 0.40 2.30 10.50
N LEU A 218 0.10 2.53 11.79
CA LEU A 218 -0.03 3.88 12.36
C LEU A 218 1.32 4.57 12.47
N THR A 219 2.40 3.83 12.73
CA THR A 219 3.76 4.35 12.77
C THR A 219 4.19 4.87 11.40
N ALA A 220 4.02 4.06 10.36
CA ALA A 220 4.26 4.45 8.98
C ALA A 220 3.41 5.67 8.58
N LEU A 221 2.12 5.65 8.90
CA LEU A 221 1.22 6.78 8.63
C LEU A 221 1.67 8.05 9.35
N THR A 222 2.15 7.96 10.59
CA THR A 222 2.60 9.12 11.36
C THR A 222 3.83 9.79 10.75
N MET A 223 4.74 8.99 10.18
CA MET A 223 5.88 9.52 9.41
C MET A 223 5.40 10.17 8.11
N ALA A 224 4.45 9.55 7.40
CA ALA A 224 3.86 10.10 6.18
C ALA A 224 3.11 11.42 6.43
N GLU A 225 2.35 11.52 7.53
CA GLU A 225 1.64 12.72 7.94
C GLU A 225 2.58 13.89 8.23
N TYR A 226 3.79 13.63 8.76
CA TYR A 226 4.75 14.72 8.94
C TYR A 226 5.13 15.35 7.60
N PHE A 227 5.39 14.53 6.58
CA PHE A 227 5.70 15.03 5.24
C PHE A 227 4.51 15.74 4.59
N ARG A 228 3.27 15.31 4.87
CA ARG A 228 2.06 16.00 4.41
C ARG A 228 1.84 17.34 5.12
N ASP A 229 1.86 17.34 6.45
CA ASP A 229 1.36 18.44 7.28
C ASP A 229 2.44 19.49 7.59
N VAL A 230 3.71 19.10 7.65
CA VAL A 230 4.83 20.00 8.00
C VAL A 230 5.68 20.35 6.79
N ASN A 231 5.93 19.38 5.91
CA ASN A 231 6.70 19.64 4.68
C ASN A 231 5.82 20.08 3.50
N GLU A 232 4.49 20.01 3.63
CA GLU A 232 3.54 20.45 2.58
C GLU A 232 3.76 19.73 1.24
N GLN A 233 4.03 18.41 1.31
CA GLN A 233 4.41 17.59 0.15
C GLN A 233 3.38 16.51 -0.18
N ASP A 234 3.45 16.03 -1.42
CA ASP A 234 2.77 14.81 -1.83
C ASP A 234 3.59 13.59 -1.38
N VAL A 235 2.92 12.71 -0.66
CA VAL A 235 3.52 11.54 -0.03
C VAL A 235 2.85 10.29 -0.56
N LEU A 236 3.66 9.29 -0.87
CA LEU A 236 3.16 7.94 -1.07
C LEU A 236 3.25 7.14 0.22
N LEU A 237 2.16 6.50 0.58
CA LEU A 237 2.15 5.54 1.68
C LEU A 237 1.87 4.14 1.14
N PHE A 238 2.82 3.23 1.31
CA PHE A 238 2.63 1.82 1.01
C PHE A 238 2.26 1.08 2.28
N ILE A 239 1.19 0.30 2.25
CA ILE A 239 0.83 -0.60 3.35
C ILE A 239 0.77 -2.02 2.80
N ASP A 240 1.80 -2.81 3.08
CA ASP A 240 1.82 -4.24 2.76
C ASP A 240 1.92 -5.00 4.08
N ASN A 241 0.90 -5.67 4.60
CA ASN A 241 -0.44 -5.87 4.04
C ASN A 241 -1.53 -5.34 4.98
N ILE A 242 -2.51 -4.60 4.45
CA ILE A 242 -3.58 -4.02 5.29
C ILE A 242 -4.45 -5.11 5.94
N PHE A 243 -4.55 -6.30 5.33
CA PHE A 243 -5.25 -7.42 5.94
C PHE A 243 -4.56 -7.89 7.24
N ARG A 244 -3.22 -7.80 7.32
CA ARG A 244 -2.47 -8.20 8.53
C ARG A 244 -2.71 -7.25 9.70
N PHE A 245 -3.03 -5.99 9.43
CA PHE A 245 -3.51 -5.05 10.46
C PHE A 245 -4.82 -5.56 11.07
N VAL A 246 -5.78 -5.98 10.23
CA VAL A 246 -7.05 -6.55 10.67
C VAL A 246 -6.84 -7.83 11.46
N GLN A 247 -6.03 -8.75 10.94
CA GLN A 247 -5.72 -10.01 11.60
C GLN A 247 -5.12 -9.81 12.99
N ALA A 248 -4.13 -8.91 13.10
CA ALA A 248 -3.53 -8.55 14.38
C ALA A 248 -4.57 -7.94 15.34
N GLY A 249 -5.50 -7.12 14.83
CA GLY A 249 -6.63 -6.59 15.58
C GLY A 249 -7.55 -7.67 16.15
N SER A 250 -7.87 -8.70 15.36
CA SER A 250 -8.64 -9.87 15.82
C SER A 250 -7.93 -10.62 16.95
N GLU A 251 -6.62 -10.87 16.80
CA GLU A 251 -5.80 -11.52 17.82
C GLU A 251 -5.77 -10.71 19.14
N VAL A 252 -5.51 -9.40 19.05
CA VAL A 252 -5.54 -8.50 20.22
C VAL A 252 -6.92 -8.46 20.87
N SER A 253 -7.99 -8.38 20.07
CA SER A 253 -9.37 -8.34 20.56
C SER A 253 -9.74 -9.59 21.34
N ALA A 254 -9.34 -10.77 20.86
CA ALA A 254 -9.53 -12.03 21.56
C ALA A 254 -8.77 -12.04 22.91
N LEU A 255 -7.52 -11.58 22.95
CA LEU A 255 -6.72 -11.47 24.17
C LEU A 255 -7.30 -10.46 25.18
N LEU A 256 -7.99 -9.42 24.70
CA LEU A 256 -8.71 -8.46 25.54
C LEU A 256 -10.05 -9.00 26.07
N GLY A 257 -10.45 -10.22 25.68
CA GLY A 257 -11.70 -10.84 26.11
C GLY A 257 -12.95 -10.17 25.52
N ARG A 258 -12.84 -9.53 24.36
CA ARG A 258 -13.99 -9.01 23.62
C ARG A 258 -14.71 -10.17 22.94
N MET A 259 -16.04 -10.15 22.90
CA MET A 259 -16.80 -11.13 22.11
C MET A 259 -16.48 -10.96 20.62
N PRO A 260 -16.15 -12.03 19.89
CA PRO A 260 -15.90 -11.95 18.45
C PRO A 260 -17.20 -11.63 17.68
N SER A 261 -17.04 -10.96 16.54
CA SER A 261 -18.09 -10.64 15.59
C SER A 261 -18.14 -11.71 14.46
N ALA A 262 -18.78 -11.37 13.34
CA ALA A 262 -18.86 -12.21 12.15
C ALA A 262 -17.48 -12.76 11.75
N VAL A 263 -17.44 -14.05 11.42
CA VAL A 263 -16.24 -14.77 10.94
C VAL A 263 -15.06 -14.73 11.94
N GLY A 264 -15.29 -14.32 13.19
CA GLY A 264 -14.26 -14.28 14.23
C GLY A 264 -13.46 -12.96 14.31
N TYR A 265 -13.84 -11.93 13.54
CA TYR A 265 -13.20 -10.61 13.62
C TYR A 265 -13.54 -9.85 14.89
N GLN A 266 -12.75 -8.83 15.20
CA GLN A 266 -13.03 -7.94 16.32
C GLN A 266 -14.33 -7.13 16.09
N PRO A 267 -15.12 -6.87 17.15
CA PRO A 267 -16.33 -6.04 17.04
C PRO A 267 -16.02 -4.57 16.68
N THR A 268 -14.77 -4.15 16.83
CA THR A 268 -14.27 -2.81 16.53
C THR A 268 -13.66 -2.67 15.13
N LEU A 269 -13.80 -3.67 14.27
CA LEU A 269 -13.13 -3.75 12.96
C LEU A 269 -13.32 -2.46 12.14
N SER A 270 -14.56 -2.04 11.95
CA SER A 270 -14.87 -0.86 11.14
C SER A 270 -14.34 0.43 11.74
N THR A 271 -14.38 0.58 13.07
CA THR A 271 -13.86 1.78 13.74
C THR A 271 -12.34 1.85 13.70
N GLU A 272 -11.65 0.72 13.91
CA GLU A 272 -10.19 0.65 13.85
C GLU A 272 -9.68 0.86 12.43
N MET A 273 -10.34 0.26 11.43
CA MET A 273 -10.05 0.51 10.03
C MET A 273 -10.29 1.97 9.66
N GLY A 274 -11.45 2.53 10.01
CA GLY A 274 -11.77 3.93 9.74
C GLY A 274 -10.79 4.91 10.40
N SER A 275 -10.33 4.63 11.63
CA SER A 275 -9.35 5.48 12.32
C SER A 275 -8.01 5.55 11.60
N LEU A 276 -7.60 4.47 10.92
CA LEU A 276 -6.41 4.44 10.09
C LEU A 276 -6.67 5.08 8.73
N GLN A 277 -7.74 4.66 8.04
CA GLN A 277 -8.03 5.07 6.67
C GLN A 277 -8.39 6.55 6.56
N GLU A 278 -9.14 7.12 7.50
CA GLU A 278 -9.57 8.53 7.40
C GLU A 278 -8.44 9.54 7.64
N ARG A 279 -7.32 9.10 8.21
CA ARG A 279 -6.08 9.89 8.31
C ARG A 279 -5.32 9.93 6.98
N ILE A 280 -5.51 8.94 6.11
CA ILE A 280 -4.95 8.88 4.76
C ILE A 280 -5.86 9.69 3.84
N THR A 281 -5.50 10.95 3.60
CA THR A 281 -6.30 11.85 2.77
C THR A 281 -5.48 13.05 2.30
N SER A 282 -6.00 13.78 1.32
CA SER A 282 -5.53 15.11 0.94
C SER A 282 -6.04 16.19 1.89
N THR A 283 -5.12 16.99 2.39
CA THR A 283 -5.41 18.24 3.09
C THR A 283 -5.09 19.42 2.17
N LYS A 284 -5.37 20.64 2.64
CA LYS A 284 -4.97 21.87 1.94
C LYS A 284 -3.45 22.06 1.83
N GLU A 285 -2.70 21.43 2.73
CA GLU A 285 -1.24 21.58 2.84
C GLU A 285 -0.49 20.53 2.00
N GLY A 286 -1.05 19.33 1.84
CA GLY A 286 -0.41 18.26 1.08
C GLY A 286 -1.31 17.05 0.90
N SER A 287 -0.80 15.98 0.29
CA SER A 287 -1.57 14.76 0.07
C SER A 287 -0.84 13.50 0.48
N ILE A 288 -1.58 12.51 0.99
CA ILE A 288 -1.08 11.14 1.17
C ILE A 288 -1.86 10.24 0.23
N THR A 289 -1.22 9.81 -0.85
CA THR A 289 -1.78 8.79 -1.75
C THR A 289 -1.31 7.44 -1.26
N SER A 290 -2.23 6.56 -0.84
CA SER A 290 -1.83 5.26 -0.29
C SER A 290 -2.05 4.13 -1.28
N ILE A 291 -1.06 3.25 -1.41
CA ILE A 291 -1.18 1.98 -2.13
C ILE A 291 -1.09 0.84 -1.11
N GLN A 292 -2.18 0.09 -0.98
CA GLN A 292 -2.37 -0.88 0.08
C GLN A 292 -2.50 -2.26 -0.55
N ALA A 293 -1.60 -3.17 -0.24
CA ALA A 293 -1.77 -4.55 -0.65
C ALA A 293 -2.89 -5.17 0.18
N VAL A 294 -3.88 -5.74 -0.49
CA VAL A 294 -5.05 -6.37 0.14
C VAL A 294 -5.01 -7.87 -0.14
N TYR A 295 -4.85 -8.66 0.93
CA TYR A 295 -5.05 -10.10 0.86
C TYR A 295 -6.53 -10.43 1.03
N VAL A 296 -7.10 -11.19 0.08
CA VAL A 296 -8.48 -11.69 0.15
C VAL A 296 -8.43 -13.13 0.64
N PRO A 297 -8.91 -13.44 1.86
CA PRO A 297 -8.92 -14.80 2.38
C PRO A 297 -9.78 -15.71 1.52
N ALA A 298 -9.23 -16.85 1.12
CA ALA A 298 -9.94 -17.87 0.33
C ALA A 298 -10.63 -17.34 -0.94
N ASP A 299 -10.11 -16.23 -1.51
CA ASP A 299 -10.71 -15.52 -2.65
C ASP A 299 -12.17 -15.07 -2.42
N ASP A 300 -12.60 -14.93 -1.15
CA ASP A 300 -13.93 -14.47 -0.76
C ASP A 300 -13.96 -12.95 -0.51
N LEU A 301 -14.48 -12.21 -1.50
CA LEU A 301 -14.66 -10.76 -1.41
C LEU A 301 -15.75 -10.33 -0.42
N THR A 302 -16.57 -11.27 0.05
CA THR A 302 -17.65 -11.00 1.02
C THR A 302 -17.20 -11.12 2.47
N ASP A 303 -15.96 -11.56 2.71
CA ASP A 303 -15.37 -11.56 4.04
C ASP A 303 -15.38 -10.12 4.63
N PRO A 304 -15.70 -9.94 5.92
CA PRO A 304 -15.79 -8.62 6.55
C PRO A 304 -14.53 -7.76 6.42
N ALA A 305 -13.33 -8.35 6.39
CA ALA A 305 -12.09 -7.60 6.30
C ALA A 305 -11.88 -6.90 4.94
N PRO A 306 -11.90 -7.61 3.79
CA PRO A 306 -11.87 -6.95 2.49
C PRO A 306 -13.11 -6.07 2.28
N ALA A 307 -14.31 -6.50 2.66
CA ALA A 307 -15.54 -5.69 2.52
C ALA A 307 -15.44 -4.32 3.21
N THR A 308 -14.91 -4.29 4.44
CA THR A 308 -14.69 -3.04 5.18
C THR A 308 -13.58 -2.20 4.54
N THR A 309 -12.52 -2.85 4.04
CA THR A 309 -11.41 -2.15 3.36
C THR A 309 -11.88 -1.50 2.07
N PHE A 310 -12.69 -2.20 1.26
CA PHE A 310 -13.22 -1.72 -0.02
C PHE A 310 -14.02 -0.44 0.12
N ALA A 311 -14.77 -0.28 1.22
CA ALA A 311 -15.54 0.94 1.47
C ALA A 311 -14.69 2.21 1.54
N HIS A 312 -13.38 2.09 1.79
CA HIS A 312 -12.46 3.22 1.85
C HIS A 312 -11.61 3.40 0.57
N LEU A 313 -11.63 2.47 -0.38
CA LEU A 313 -10.74 2.55 -1.56
C LEU A 313 -11.36 3.41 -2.68
N ASP A 314 -10.58 4.34 -3.24
CA ASP A 314 -10.94 5.14 -4.41
C ASP A 314 -10.69 4.38 -5.72
N ALA A 315 -9.72 3.46 -5.73
CA ALA A 315 -9.36 2.63 -6.88
C ALA A 315 -8.89 1.22 -6.47
N THR A 316 -9.13 0.25 -7.35
CA THR A 316 -8.66 -1.13 -7.21
C THR A 316 -7.82 -1.52 -8.41
N THR A 317 -6.63 -2.03 -8.15
CA THR A 317 -5.71 -2.58 -9.16
C THR A 317 -5.55 -4.06 -8.91
N VAL A 318 -6.09 -4.88 -9.80
CA VAL A 318 -6.08 -6.34 -9.67
C VAL A 318 -4.98 -6.90 -10.54
N LEU A 319 -4.07 -7.69 -9.97
CA LEU A 319 -2.99 -8.36 -10.69
C LEU A 319 -3.35 -9.83 -10.97
N SER A 320 -3.41 -10.19 -12.24
CA SER A 320 -3.84 -11.49 -12.73
C SER A 320 -2.66 -12.43 -12.96
N ARG A 321 -2.74 -13.67 -12.43
CA ARG A 321 -1.77 -14.73 -12.75
C ARG A 321 -1.82 -15.11 -14.23
N GLY A 322 -2.99 -15.02 -14.87
CA GLY A 322 -3.15 -15.35 -16.29
C GLY A 322 -2.35 -14.40 -17.18
N LEU A 323 -2.36 -13.10 -16.89
CA LEU A 323 -1.55 -12.12 -17.61
C LEU A 323 -0.04 -12.32 -17.35
N ALA A 324 0.35 -12.57 -16.10
CA ALA A 324 1.74 -12.86 -15.75
C ALA A 324 2.26 -14.11 -16.49
N ALA A 325 1.47 -15.18 -16.59
CA ALA A 325 1.83 -16.40 -17.32
C ALA A 325 2.00 -16.17 -18.84
N LYS A 326 1.33 -15.17 -19.40
CA LYS A 326 1.52 -14.72 -20.80
C LYS A 326 2.74 -13.81 -20.99
N GLY A 327 3.49 -13.50 -19.92
CA GLY A 327 4.61 -12.58 -19.91
C GLY A 327 4.21 -11.10 -19.96
N ILE A 328 2.94 -10.76 -19.72
CA ILE A 328 2.47 -9.36 -19.76
C ILE A 328 2.73 -8.72 -18.39
N TYR A 329 3.65 -7.76 -18.37
CA TYR A 329 4.00 -6.98 -17.18
C TYR A 329 3.85 -5.47 -17.45
N PRO A 330 3.22 -4.71 -16.53
CA PRO A 330 2.62 -5.18 -15.27
C PRO A 330 1.37 -6.02 -15.50
N ALA A 331 1.14 -7.02 -14.64
CA ALA A 331 0.07 -8.00 -14.81
C ALA A 331 -1.32 -7.49 -14.38
N VAL A 332 -1.62 -6.21 -14.63
CA VAL A 332 -2.87 -5.56 -14.21
C VAL A 332 -4.02 -6.03 -15.10
N ASP A 333 -5.05 -6.59 -14.47
CA ASP A 333 -6.27 -7.00 -15.15
C ASP A 333 -7.07 -5.76 -15.60
N PRO A 334 -7.24 -5.56 -16.91
CA PRO A 334 -7.88 -4.37 -17.47
C PRO A 334 -9.40 -4.32 -17.23
N LEU A 335 -10.02 -5.46 -16.93
CA LEU A 335 -11.48 -5.58 -16.74
C LEU A 335 -11.85 -5.54 -15.25
N ASP A 336 -11.07 -6.22 -14.40
CA ASP A 336 -11.35 -6.30 -12.96
C ASP A 336 -10.81 -5.08 -12.17
N SER A 337 -9.89 -4.31 -12.75
CA SER A 337 -9.39 -3.07 -12.14
C SER A 337 -10.36 -1.90 -12.36
N THR A 338 -10.65 -1.17 -11.29
CA THR A 338 -11.65 -0.09 -11.29
C THR A 338 -11.13 1.18 -10.61
N SER A 339 -11.72 2.32 -10.94
CA SER A 339 -11.43 3.59 -10.27
C SER A 339 -12.66 4.48 -10.27
N THR A 340 -12.91 5.14 -9.14
CA THR A 340 -13.95 6.17 -9.02
C THR A 340 -13.66 7.39 -9.89
N MET A 341 -12.40 7.60 -10.30
CA MET A 341 -11.96 8.73 -11.13
C MET A 341 -12.32 8.55 -12.61
N LEU A 342 -12.61 7.32 -13.07
CA LEU A 342 -12.91 7.04 -14.48
C LEU A 342 -14.33 7.48 -14.85
N GLN A 343 -14.55 8.79 -14.87
CA GLN A 343 -15.82 9.43 -15.23
C GLN A 343 -15.56 10.59 -16.20
N PRO A 344 -16.42 10.84 -17.20
CA PRO A 344 -16.20 11.89 -18.21
C PRO A 344 -15.96 13.28 -17.60
N ARG A 345 -16.61 13.58 -16.47
CA ARG A 345 -16.50 14.87 -15.78
C ARG A 345 -15.15 15.11 -15.09
N ILE A 346 -14.38 14.04 -14.84
CA ILE A 346 -13.12 14.08 -14.10
C ILE A 346 -11.94 13.91 -15.07
N VAL A 347 -11.94 12.82 -15.84
CA VAL A 347 -10.84 12.49 -16.78
C VAL A 347 -10.99 13.17 -18.14
N GLY A 348 -12.14 13.78 -18.43
CA GLY A 348 -12.49 14.28 -19.75
C GLY A 348 -13.11 13.21 -20.65
N GLU A 349 -13.84 13.65 -21.67
CA GLU A 349 -14.57 12.78 -22.59
C GLU A 349 -13.62 11.90 -23.41
N GLU A 350 -12.54 12.49 -23.91
CA GLU A 350 -11.55 11.78 -24.74
C GLU A 350 -10.90 10.58 -24.01
N HIS A 351 -10.45 10.79 -22.77
CA HIS A 351 -9.85 9.71 -21.96
C HIS A 351 -10.91 8.66 -21.67
N TYR A 352 -12.08 9.07 -21.20
CA TYR A 352 -13.17 8.15 -20.84
C TYR A 352 -13.60 7.27 -22.02
N GLU A 353 -13.87 7.85 -23.19
CA GLU A 353 -14.27 7.11 -24.38
C GLU A 353 -13.19 6.12 -24.83
N THR A 354 -11.93 6.53 -24.80
CA THR A 354 -10.80 5.66 -25.16
C THR A 354 -10.72 4.47 -24.21
N ALA A 355 -10.80 4.70 -22.90
CA ALA A 355 -10.79 3.64 -21.90
C ALA A 355 -12.00 2.69 -22.03
N GLN A 356 -13.21 3.21 -22.28
CA GLN A 356 -14.40 2.39 -22.48
C GLN A 356 -14.29 1.50 -23.72
N ARG A 357 -13.79 2.04 -24.84
CA ARG A 357 -13.57 1.26 -26.06
C ARG A 357 -12.54 0.16 -25.85
N VAL A 358 -11.44 0.44 -25.14
CA VAL A 358 -10.46 -0.59 -24.75
C VAL A 358 -11.13 -1.70 -23.93
N LYS A 359 -11.89 -1.35 -22.89
CA LYS A 359 -12.60 -2.35 -22.06
C LYS A 359 -13.60 -3.18 -22.88
N GLN A 360 -14.37 -2.55 -23.77
CA GLN A 360 -15.33 -3.23 -24.65
C GLN A 360 -14.64 -4.21 -25.60
N THR A 361 -13.54 -3.80 -26.25
CA THR A 361 -12.77 -4.67 -27.13
C THR A 361 -12.19 -5.87 -26.38
N LEU A 362 -11.66 -5.67 -25.18
CA LEU A 362 -11.11 -6.75 -24.35
C LEU A 362 -12.20 -7.68 -23.79
N GLN A 363 -13.36 -7.14 -23.41
CA GLN A 363 -14.51 -7.92 -22.98
C GLN A 363 -15.02 -8.82 -24.11
N ARG A 364 -15.20 -8.25 -25.31
CA ARG A 364 -15.58 -9.03 -26.50
C ARG A 364 -14.55 -10.11 -26.83
N TYR A 365 -13.27 -9.81 -26.70
CA TYR A 365 -12.21 -10.80 -26.88
C TYR A 365 -12.31 -11.96 -25.88
N LYS A 366 -12.61 -11.67 -24.61
CA LYS A 366 -12.80 -12.70 -23.58
C LYS A 366 -13.99 -13.64 -23.90
N GLU A 367 -15.10 -13.10 -24.40
CA GLU A 367 -16.24 -13.90 -24.87
C GLU A 367 -15.89 -14.79 -26.07
N LEU A 368 -15.07 -14.29 -26.99
CA LEU A 368 -14.64 -15.04 -28.17
C LEU A 368 -13.57 -16.10 -27.86
N GLN A 369 -12.84 -16.00 -26.74
CA GLN A 369 -11.79 -16.98 -26.37
C GLN A 369 -12.35 -18.39 -26.21
N ASP A 370 -13.53 -18.54 -25.60
CA ASP A 370 -14.16 -19.86 -25.41
C ASP A 370 -14.55 -20.48 -26.76
N ILE A 371 -15.07 -19.67 -27.68
CA ILE A 371 -15.41 -20.09 -29.04
C ILE A 371 -14.14 -20.50 -29.80
N ILE A 372 -13.09 -19.69 -29.73
CA ILE A 372 -11.79 -19.96 -30.38
C ILE A 372 -11.17 -21.26 -29.85
N ALA A 373 -11.29 -21.54 -28.55
CA ALA A 373 -10.74 -22.75 -27.95
C ALA A 373 -11.45 -24.04 -28.42
N ILE A 374 -12.72 -23.96 -28.80
CA ILE A 374 -13.53 -25.10 -29.24
C ILE A 374 -13.52 -25.27 -30.76
N LEU A 375 -13.80 -24.19 -31.49
CA LEU A 375 -14.04 -24.21 -32.95
C LEU A 375 -12.82 -23.78 -33.77
N GLY A 376 -11.86 -23.08 -33.16
CA GLY A 376 -10.73 -22.47 -33.86
C GLY A 376 -11.02 -21.04 -34.33
N LEU A 377 -9.95 -20.34 -34.74
CA LEU A 377 -10.02 -18.91 -35.09
C LEU A 377 -10.65 -18.65 -36.46
N ASP A 378 -10.61 -19.64 -37.35
CA ASP A 378 -11.11 -19.54 -38.73
C ASP A 378 -12.65 -19.54 -38.82
N GLU A 379 -13.32 -20.06 -37.79
CA GLU A 379 -14.79 -20.12 -37.69
C GLU A 379 -15.43 -18.78 -37.27
N LEU A 380 -14.61 -17.80 -36.89
CA LEU A 380 -15.08 -16.46 -36.57
C LEU A 380 -15.42 -15.65 -37.82
N SER A 381 -16.39 -14.73 -37.68
CA SER A 381 -16.68 -13.70 -38.69
C SER A 381 -15.45 -12.81 -38.93
N GLU A 382 -15.35 -12.16 -40.10
CA GLU A 382 -14.23 -11.25 -40.38
C GLU A 382 -14.14 -10.09 -39.35
N GLU A 383 -15.28 -9.59 -38.88
CA GLU A 383 -15.37 -8.56 -37.86
C GLU A 383 -14.87 -9.05 -36.49
N ASP A 384 -15.24 -10.26 -36.09
CA ASP A 384 -14.76 -10.87 -34.83
C ASP A 384 -13.25 -11.17 -34.92
N ARG A 385 -12.74 -11.62 -36.08
CA ARG A 385 -11.30 -11.80 -36.29
C ARG A 385 -10.54 -10.49 -36.17
N LEU A 386 -11.06 -9.41 -36.74
CA LEU A 386 -10.47 -8.07 -36.60
C LEU A 386 -10.47 -7.60 -35.15
N THR A 387 -11.57 -7.84 -34.43
CA THR A 387 -11.69 -7.54 -33.00
C THR A 387 -10.66 -8.31 -32.18
N VAL A 388 -10.49 -9.62 -32.43
CA VAL A 388 -9.48 -10.45 -31.78
C VAL A 388 -8.07 -9.94 -32.06
N ALA A 389 -7.77 -9.59 -33.32
CA ALA A 389 -6.45 -9.08 -33.71
C ALA A 389 -6.12 -7.76 -32.98
N ARG A 390 -7.06 -6.82 -32.92
CA ARG A 390 -6.89 -5.57 -32.18
C ARG A 390 -6.82 -5.79 -30.68
N ALA A 391 -7.64 -6.67 -30.12
CA ALA A 391 -7.63 -7.00 -28.71
C ALA A 391 -6.30 -7.58 -28.26
N ARG A 392 -5.68 -8.47 -29.05
CA ARG A 392 -4.33 -8.99 -28.75
C ARG A 392 -3.26 -7.91 -28.79
N LYS A 393 -3.33 -6.98 -29.75
CA LYS A 393 -2.44 -5.80 -29.79
C LYS A 393 -2.61 -4.91 -28.57
N ILE A 394 -3.85 -4.63 -28.16
CA ILE A 394 -4.16 -3.89 -26.93
C ILE A 394 -3.62 -4.62 -25.70
N GLU A 395 -3.88 -5.93 -25.57
CA GLU A 395 -3.41 -6.76 -24.44
C GLU A 395 -1.87 -6.71 -24.31
N ARG A 396 -1.16 -6.75 -25.45
CA ARG A 396 0.31 -6.58 -25.47
C ARG A 396 0.74 -5.14 -25.21
N PHE A 397 0.05 -4.15 -25.76
CA PHE A 397 0.39 -2.74 -25.59
C PHE A 397 0.18 -2.21 -24.16
N LEU A 398 -0.66 -2.88 -23.37
CA LEU A 398 -0.78 -2.63 -21.94
C LEU A 398 0.49 -2.99 -21.16
N SER A 399 1.37 -3.84 -21.71
CA SER A 399 2.68 -4.10 -21.13
C SER A 399 3.61 -2.90 -21.26
N GLN A 400 4.52 -2.74 -20.31
CA GLN A 400 5.43 -1.62 -20.24
C GLN A 400 6.74 -2.04 -19.57
N PRO A 401 7.92 -1.69 -20.14
CA PRO A 401 9.19 -1.92 -19.48
C PRO A 401 9.35 -0.92 -18.33
N PHE A 402 9.55 -1.43 -17.12
CA PHE A 402 9.75 -0.64 -15.90
C PHE A 402 11.23 -0.35 -15.66
N PHE A 403 11.54 0.82 -15.09
CA PHE A 403 12.92 1.20 -14.74
C PHE A 403 13.51 0.25 -13.71
N VAL A 404 12.73 -0.10 -12.70
CA VAL A 404 13.19 -1.01 -11.63
C VAL A 404 13.39 -2.45 -12.12
N ALA A 405 12.83 -2.78 -13.29
CA ALA A 405 12.94 -4.09 -13.91
C ALA A 405 14.04 -4.17 -14.98
N GLU A 406 14.80 -3.10 -15.23
CA GLU A 406 15.89 -3.08 -16.23
C GLU A 406 16.93 -4.17 -15.96
N VAL A 407 17.26 -4.40 -14.69
CA VAL A 407 18.24 -5.41 -14.26
C VAL A 407 17.80 -6.84 -14.62
N PHE A 408 16.49 -7.10 -14.61
CA PHE A 408 15.93 -8.42 -14.93
C PHE A 408 15.60 -8.60 -16.41
N THR A 409 15.19 -7.52 -17.09
CA THR A 409 14.67 -7.57 -18.46
C THR A 409 15.71 -7.18 -19.51
N GLY A 410 16.74 -6.43 -19.14
CA GLY A 410 17.75 -5.85 -20.05
C GLY A 410 17.22 -4.73 -20.96
N SER A 411 15.92 -4.41 -20.89
CA SER A 411 15.28 -3.37 -21.70
C SER A 411 15.15 -2.08 -20.88
N PRO A 412 15.49 -0.90 -21.44
CA PRO A 412 15.39 0.36 -20.72
C PRO A 412 13.94 0.68 -20.37
N GLY A 413 13.72 1.08 -19.12
CA GLY A 413 12.43 1.50 -18.59
C GLY A 413 11.88 2.71 -19.32
N LYS A 414 10.55 2.81 -19.36
CA LYS A 414 9.84 3.90 -20.02
C LYS A 414 8.77 4.47 -19.10
N TYR A 415 8.87 5.78 -18.86
CA TYR A 415 7.76 6.57 -18.32
C TYR A 415 6.88 7.00 -19.49
N VAL A 416 5.57 6.76 -19.43
CA VAL A 416 4.63 7.11 -20.50
C VAL A 416 3.60 8.10 -19.99
N GLY A 417 3.58 9.30 -20.57
CA GLY A 417 2.62 10.32 -20.16
C GLY A 417 1.18 9.97 -20.53
N LEU A 418 0.21 10.55 -19.80
CA LEU A 418 -1.21 10.26 -20.03
C LEU A 418 -1.66 10.59 -21.46
N ALA A 419 -1.27 11.74 -22.00
CA ALA A 419 -1.64 12.16 -23.35
C ALA A 419 -1.10 11.19 -24.43
N GLU A 420 0.12 10.67 -24.24
CA GLU A 420 0.71 9.70 -25.16
C GLU A 420 0.02 8.35 -25.06
N THR A 421 -0.34 7.93 -23.84
CA THR A 421 -1.13 6.73 -23.58
C THR A 421 -2.43 6.77 -24.36
N ILE A 422 -3.23 7.83 -24.19
CA ILE A 422 -4.52 7.99 -24.88
C ILE A 422 -4.34 7.95 -26.40
N ARG A 423 -3.34 8.67 -26.93
CA ARG A 423 -3.04 8.68 -28.37
C ARG A 423 -2.69 7.28 -28.89
N GLY A 424 -1.81 6.55 -28.21
CA GLY A 424 -1.39 5.20 -28.61
C GLY A 424 -2.58 4.23 -28.71
N PHE A 425 -3.43 4.21 -27.68
CA PHE A 425 -4.62 3.35 -27.71
C PHE A 425 -5.65 3.78 -28.76
N LYS A 426 -5.79 5.08 -29.04
CA LYS A 426 -6.65 5.57 -30.12
C LYS A 426 -6.20 5.08 -31.50
N LEU A 427 -4.90 5.09 -31.79
CA LEU A 427 -4.35 4.62 -33.07
C LEU A 427 -4.59 3.10 -33.28
N ILE A 428 -4.52 2.32 -32.20
CA ILE A 428 -4.85 0.88 -32.26
C ILE A 428 -6.36 0.70 -32.49
N LEU A 429 -7.19 1.47 -31.78
CA LEU A 429 -8.65 1.39 -31.88
C LEU A 429 -9.21 1.93 -33.22
N SER A 430 -8.52 2.87 -33.87
CA SER A 430 -8.91 3.40 -35.19
C SER A 430 -8.52 2.46 -36.34
N GLY A 431 -7.59 1.52 -36.10
CA GLY A 431 -7.08 0.59 -37.10
C GLY A 431 -5.88 1.11 -37.89
N GLU A 432 -5.37 2.30 -37.58
CA GLU A 432 -4.18 2.87 -38.24
C GLU A 432 -2.94 1.99 -38.09
N LEU A 433 -2.90 1.16 -37.04
CA LEU A 433 -1.81 0.24 -36.75
C LEU A 433 -2.16 -1.24 -37.05
N ASP A 434 -3.19 -1.49 -37.86
CA ASP A 434 -3.63 -2.86 -38.18
C ASP A 434 -2.56 -3.64 -38.98
N GLY A 435 -1.75 -2.95 -39.80
CA GLY A 435 -0.66 -3.57 -40.57
C GLY A 435 0.55 -4.04 -39.74
N LEU A 436 0.66 -3.63 -38.47
CA LEU A 436 1.78 -4.03 -37.62
C LEU A 436 1.55 -5.39 -36.95
N PRO A 437 2.61 -6.21 -36.74
CA PRO A 437 2.49 -7.47 -36.02
C PRO A 437 2.24 -7.25 -34.53
N GLU A 438 1.59 -8.21 -33.85
CA GLU A 438 1.31 -8.15 -32.40
C GLU A 438 2.58 -7.92 -31.55
N GLN A 439 3.71 -8.50 -31.97
CA GLN A 439 4.98 -8.40 -31.26
C GLN A 439 5.53 -6.97 -31.20
N ALA A 440 5.13 -6.08 -32.12
CA ALA A 440 5.54 -4.68 -32.12
C ALA A 440 4.98 -3.89 -30.92
N PHE A 441 3.93 -4.42 -30.28
CA PHE A 441 3.26 -3.78 -29.14
C PHE A 441 3.73 -4.34 -27.78
N TYR A 442 4.63 -5.31 -27.77
CA TYR A 442 5.06 -5.98 -26.54
C TYR A 442 6.27 -5.28 -25.90
N LEU A 443 6.16 -4.96 -24.60
CA LEU A 443 7.19 -4.27 -23.79
C LEU A 443 7.74 -3.00 -24.45
N VAL A 444 6.84 -2.17 -24.97
CA VAL A 444 7.16 -0.85 -25.54
C VAL A 444 6.59 0.28 -24.68
N GLY A 445 7.10 1.50 -24.88
CA GLY A 445 6.62 2.72 -24.22
C GLY A 445 5.28 3.18 -24.79
N ASN A 446 5.30 3.93 -25.89
CA ASN A 446 4.15 4.64 -26.47
C ASN A 446 3.89 4.32 -27.94
#